data_AF-A0A9P7ETB0-F1
#
_entry.id   AF-A0A9P7ETB0-F1
#
_cell.length_a   1.000
_cell.length_b   1.000
_cell.length_c   1.000
_cell.angle_alpha   90.00
_cell.angle_beta   90.00
_cell.angle_gamma   90.00
#
_symmetry.space_group_name_H-M   'P 1'
#
loop_
_entity.id
_entity.type
_entity.pdbx_description
1 polymer ?
#
loop_
_entity_poly.entity_id
_entity_poly.type
_entity_poly.pdbx_seq_one_letter_code
_entity_poly.pdbx_strand_id
1 'polypeptide(L)' 'GSQRPKLFQLRCLISLLSARHVILRAATGSGKTLAMILPLLLSPNKARITITPLKLL' A
#
# COMPACT_ATOMS: atom_id res chain seq x y z
N GLY A 1 17.66 6.02 0.93
CA GLY A 1 16.31 5.44 1.15
C GLY A 1 16.43 4.34 2.19
N SER A 2 15.50 4.25 3.15
CA SER A 2 15.51 3.14 4.11
C SER A 2 15.18 1.84 3.38
N GLN A 3 16.03 0.82 3.52
CA GLN A 3 15.80 -0.51 2.94
C GLN A 3 14.75 -1.34 3.70
N ARG A 4 14.24 -0.82 4.82
CA ARG A 4 13.29 -1.52 5.69
C ARG A 4 11.88 -0.95 5.56
N PRO A 5 10.84 -1.80 5.41
CA PRO A 5 9.46 -1.34 5.47
C PRO A 5 9.16 -0.61 6.78
N LYS A 6 8.43 0.51 6.69
CA LYS A 6 7.93 1.24 7.86
C LYS A 6 6.80 0.44 8.52
N LEU A 7 6.63 0.63 9.83
CA LEU A 7 5.63 -0.10 10.62
C LEU A 7 4.20 0.00 10.03
N PHE A 8 3.80 1.18 9.57
CA PHE A 8 2.46 1.34 8.97
C PHE A 8 2.31 0.58 7.65
N GLN A 9 3.39 0.41 6.88
CA GLN A 9 3.38 -0.36 5.63
C GLN A 9 3.16 -1.84 5.94
N LEU A 10 3.83 -2.36 6.98
CA LEU A 10 3.66 -3.73 7.46
C LEU A 10 2.26 -3.98 8.04
N ARG A 11 1.75 -3.06 8.86
CA ARG A 11 0.38 -3.18 9.42
C ARG A 11 -0.69 -3.16 8.32
N CYS A 12 -0.52 -2.30 7.33
CA CYS A 12 -1.37 -2.25 6.14
C CYS A 12 -1.31 -3.57 5.38
N LEU A 13 -0.10 -4.08 5.11
CA LEU A 13 0.12 -5.35 4.41
C LEU A 13 -0.58 -6.53 5.11
N ILE A 14 -0.32 -6.73 6.41
CA ILE A 14 -0.93 -7.82 7.18
C ILE A 14 -2.46 -7.73 7.12
N SER A 15 -3.02 -6.54 7.28
CA SER A 15 -4.46 -6.34 7.25
C SER A 15 -5.07 -6.67 5.87
N LEU A 16 -4.40 -6.27 4.79
CA LEU A 16 -4.84 -6.55 3.42
C LEU A 16 -4.70 -8.05 3.08
N LEU A 17 -3.65 -8.72 3.54
CA LEU A 17 -3.49 -10.18 3.37
C LEU A 17 -4.57 -10.97 4.12
N SER A 18 -5.06 -10.45 5.26
CA SER A 18 -6.23 -11.00 5.97
C SER A 18 -7.58 -10.61 5.35
N ALA A 19 -7.59 -10.13 4.10
CA ALA A 19 -8.80 -9.70 3.38
C ALA A 19 -9.63 -8.61 4.10
N ARG A 20 -8.98 -7.73 4.90
CA ARG A 20 -9.66 -6.63 5.58
C ARG A 20 -9.55 -5.32 4.78
N HIS A 21 -10.58 -4.48 4.89
CA HIS A 21 -10.55 -3.12 4.39
C HIS A 21 -9.72 -2.23 5.33
N VAL A 22 -8.88 -1.36 4.75
CA VAL A 22 -7.94 -0.51 5.50
C VAL A 22 -8.04 0.93 5.02
N ILE A 23 -8.18 1.87 5.96
CA ILE A 23 -8.00 3.30 5.71
C ILE A 23 -6.62 3.69 6.25
N LEU A 24 -5.70 4.04 5.36
CA LEU A 24 -4.36 4.49 5.73
C LEU A 24 -4.26 6.02 5.61
N ARG A 25 -3.96 6.70 6.73
CA ARG A 25 -3.64 8.13 6.75
C ARG A 25 -2.13 8.32 6.89
N ALA A 26 -1.50 8.97 5.91
CA ALA A 26 -0.09 9.35 5.99
C ALA A 26 0.23 10.51 5.04
N ALA A 27 1.23 11.33 5.40
CA ALA A 27 1.64 12.50 4.61
C ALA A 27 2.21 12.13 3.22
N THR A 28 2.27 13.08 2.30
CA THR A 28 2.97 12.92 1.01
C THR A 28 4.45 12.58 1.23
N GLY A 29 5.03 11.75 0.35
CA GLY A 29 6.42 11.27 0.53
C GLY A 29 6.62 10.23 1.65
N SER A 30 5.60 9.92 2.46
CA SER A 30 5.74 8.97 3.58
C SER A 30 5.97 7.52 3.15
N GLY A 31 5.66 7.16 1.89
CA GLY A 31 5.76 5.80 1.37
C GLY A 31 4.43 5.04 1.29
N LYS A 32 3.30 5.74 1.18
CA LYS A 32 1.97 5.13 0.95
C LYS A 32 1.92 4.25 -0.29
N THR A 33 2.58 4.67 -1.36
CA THR A 33 2.64 3.91 -2.63
C THR A 33 3.21 2.51 -2.40
N LEU A 34 4.29 2.40 -1.60
CA LEU A 34 4.84 1.10 -1.24
C LEU A 34 3.87 0.28 -0.38
N ALA A 35 3.16 0.91 0.57
CA ALA A 35 2.12 0.23 1.36
C ALA A 35 1.00 -0.37 0.49
N MET A 36 0.68 0.29 -0.63
CA MET A 36 -0.33 -0.17 -1.60
C MET A 36 0.20 -1.28 -2.52
N ILE A 37 1.47 -1.25 -2.91
CA ILE A 37 2.07 -2.20 -3.86
C ILE A 37 2.51 -3.52 -3.18
N LEU A 38 2.95 -3.48 -1.93
CA LEU A 38 3.44 -4.68 -1.21
C LEU A 38 2.51 -5.91 -1.29
N PRO A 39 1.17 -5.79 -1.12
CA PRO A 39 0.27 -6.94 -1.23
C PRO A 39 0.27 -7.60 -2.62
N LEU A 40 0.47 -6.81 -3.68
CA LEU A 40 0.54 -7.33 -5.05
C LEU A 40 1.78 -8.19 -5.25
N LEU A 41 2.92 -7.77 -4.71
CA LEU A 41 4.18 -8.52 -4.82
C LEU A 41 4.12 -9.89 -4.12
N LEU A 42 3.27 -10.04 -3.11
CA LEU A 42 3.06 -11.30 -2.39
C LEU A 42 1.90 -12.14 -2.95
N SER A 43 1.23 -11.68 -4.00
CA SER A 43 0.09 -12.36 -4.62
C SER A 43 0.22 -12.31 -6.15
N PRO A 44 1.20 -13.03 -6.73
CA PRO A 44 1.54 -12.93 -8.16
C PRO A 44 0.39 -13.29 -9.10
N ASN A 45 -0.58 -14.09 -8.64
CA ASN A 45 -1.73 -14.53 -9.44
C ASN A 45 -2.99 -13.69 -9.22
N LYS A 46 -2.88 -12.49 -8.65
CA LYS A 46 -4.03 -11.61 -8.39
C LYS A 46 -3.89 -10.28 -9.14
N ALA A 47 -5.00 -9.83 -9.73
CA ALA A 47 -5.10 -8.49 -10.27
C ALA A 47 -5.41 -7.46 -9.17
N ARG A 48 -4.89 -6.24 -9.30
CA ARG A 48 -5.15 -5.14 -8.37
C ARG A 48 -5.53 -3.87 -9.14
N ILE A 49 -6.72 -3.36 -8.87
CA ILE A 49 -7.17 -2.07 -9.40
C ILE A 49 -6.76 -0.98 -8.41
N THR A 50 -5.99 0.00 -8.87
CA THR A 50 -5.65 1.19 -8.09
C THR A 50 -6.35 2.38 -8.71
N ILE A 51 -7.20 3.04 -7.92
CA ILE A 51 -7.88 4.27 -8.32
C ILE A 51 -7.15 5.42 -7.65
N THR A 52 -6.58 6.29 -8.46
CA THR A 52 -6.02 7.56 -8.01
C THR A 52 -6.73 8.68 -8.76
N PRO A 53 -7.10 9.78 -8.08
CA PRO A 53 -7.58 10.95 -8.79
C PRO A 53 -6.52 11.38 -9.81
N LEU A 54 -6.94 11.68 -11.03
CA LEU A 54 -6.07 12.29 -12.02
C LEU A 54 -5.60 13.62 -11.43
N LYS A 55 -4.29 13.85 -11.42
CA LYS A 55 -3.72 15.12 -10.99
C LYS A 55 -4.08 16.16 -12.07
N LEU A 56 -5.24 16.80 -11.95
CA LEU A 56 -5.53 18.08 -12.58
C LEU A 56 -4.76 19.13 -11.79
N LEU A 57 -3.51 19.39 -12.20
CA LEU A 57 -2.93 20.71 -12.01
C LEU A 57 -3.40 21.58 -13.18
#